data_AF-A0A945L9B2-F1
#
_entry.id   AF-A0A945L9B2-F1
#
_cell.length_a   1.000
_cell.length_b   1.000
_cell.length_c   1.000
_cell.angle_alpha   90.00
_cell.angle_beta   90.00
_cell.angle_gamma   90.00
#
_symmetry.space_group_name_H-M   'P 1'
#
loop_
_entity.id
_entity.type
_entity.pdbx_description
1 polymer ?
#
loop_
_entity_poly.entity_id
_entity_poly.type
_entity_poly.pdbx_seq_one_letter_code
_entity_poly.pdbx_strand_id
1 'polypeptide(L)'
;MNEVPPAAPRLDEELANLVVRFTEAERQLYPLALVDADIYERSVRLVGLLGSYLEQQVHGVEDLTGIRVNALARLHGVASSQGIVLTNLDDQLIVDAALAQRYRVLLAQGVDDEAGLITDRARAAGEKWAPIQTPDNETLGFAMSHQWVDLHLSSGTRLVRSVDVDPATGSPIFRIQVYPGSELEASLVLEMNNRQEWLDEAEAMRADMG
;
A
#
# COMPACT_ATOMS: atom_id res chain seq x y z
N MET A 1 -16.86 -41.21 -0.61
CA MET A 1 -15.58 -40.58 -1.00
C MET A 1 -15.76 -39.11 -0.70
N ASN A 2 -15.24 -38.66 0.44
CA ASN A 2 -15.37 -37.27 0.90
C ASN A 2 -14.29 -36.45 0.19
N GLU A 3 -14.68 -35.64 -0.78
CA GLU A 3 -13.88 -34.52 -1.24
C GLU A 3 -14.64 -33.23 -0.95
N VAL A 4 -14.25 -32.56 0.13
CA VAL A 4 -14.44 -31.12 0.30
C VAL A 4 -13.09 -30.55 0.72
N PRO A 5 -12.42 -29.82 -0.18
CA PRO A 5 -11.64 -28.67 0.29
C PRO A 5 -11.64 -27.46 -0.68
N PRO A 6 -11.31 -26.23 -0.23
CA PRO A 6 -11.27 -25.72 1.14
C PRO A 6 -12.15 -24.47 1.35
N ALA A 7 -12.39 -24.15 2.63
CA ALA A 7 -13.13 -22.97 3.09
C ALA A 7 -12.29 -21.68 2.94
N ALA A 8 -12.25 -21.08 1.75
CA ALA A 8 -11.56 -19.81 1.48
C ALA A 8 -12.41 -18.51 1.37
N PRO A 9 -13.76 -18.48 1.37
CA PRO A 9 -14.48 -17.19 1.21
C PRO A 9 -14.65 -16.36 2.50
N ARG A 10 -14.45 -16.96 3.68
CA ARG A 10 -14.80 -16.31 4.96
C ARG A 10 -13.75 -15.29 5.43
N LEU A 11 -12.47 -15.56 5.16
CA LEU A 11 -11.37 -14.65 5.51
C LEU A 11 -11.43 -13.36 4.68
N ASP A 12 -11.78 -13.48 3.39
CA ASP A 12 -11.88 -12.34 2.48
C ASP A 12 -13.03 -11.40 2.85
N GLU A 13 -14.19 -11.96 3.25
CA GLU A 13 -15.35 -11.17 3.68
C GLU A 13 -15.12 -10.49 5.04
N GLU A 14 -14.50 -11.19 6.00
CA GLU A 14 -14.14 -10.62 7.30
C GLU A 14 -13.12 -9.47 7.15
N LEU A 15 -12.11 -9.65 6.31
CA LEU A 15 -11.14 -8.61 6.00
C LEU A 15 -11.78 -7.43 5.27
N ALA A 16 -12.65 -7.67 4.28
CA ALA A 16 -13.36 -6.60 3.58
C ALA A 16 -14.21 -5.75 4.53
N ASN A 17 -14.94 -6.39 5.44
CA ASN A 17 -15.70 -5.69 6.48
C ASN A 17 -14.78 -4.89 7.42
N LEU A 18 -13.60 -5.42 7.74
CA LEU A 18 -12.62 -4.73 8.57
C LEU A 18 -12.05 -3.49 7.87
N VAL A 19 -11.75 -3.56 6.57
CA VAL A 19 -11.29 -2.44 5.75
C VAL A 19 -12.34 -1.32 5.64
N VAL A 20 -13.62 -1.66 5.54
CA VAL A 20 -14.71 -0.67 5.59
C VAL A 20 -14.68 0.08 6.92
N ARG A 21 -14.49 -0.64 8.04
CA ARG A 21 -14.44 -0.04 9.38
C ARG A 21 -13.20 0.83 9.56
N PHE A 22 -12.05 0.44 9.01
CA PHE A 22 -10.83 1.25 8.98
C PHE A 22 -11.06 2.59 8.29
N THR A 23 -11.65 2.54 7.09
CA THR A 23 -11.93 3.73 6.29
C THR A 23 -12.88 4.68 7.03
N GLU A 24 -13.91 4.12 7.65
CA GLU A 24 -14.88 4.91 8.41
C GLU A 24 -14.27 5.50 9.69
N ALA A 25 -13.40 4.75 10.37
CA ALA A 25 -12.69 5.24 11.54
C ALA A 25 -11.80 6.44 11.20
N GLU A 26 -11.05 6.39 10.11
CA GLU A 26 -10.23 7.51 9.67
C GLU A 26 -11.05 8.73 9.26
N ARG A 27 -12.19 8.51 8.59
CA ARG A 27 -13.13 9.57 8.23
C ARG A 27 -13.73 10.28 9.42
N GLN A 28 -13.91 9.58 10.55
CA GLN A 28 -14.42 10.18 11.77
C GLN A 28 -13.30 10.83 12.60
N LEU A 29 -12.12 10.21 12.65
CA LEU A 29 -11.01 10.67 13.48
C LEU A 29 -10.34 11.93 12.94
N TYR A 30 -10.01 11.99 11.64
CA TYR A 30 -9.19 13.09 11.11
C TYR A 30 -9.86 14.47 11.10
N PRO A 31 -11.18 14.59 10.84
CA PRO A 31 -11.86 15.88 10.97
C PRO A 31 -11.86 16.47 12.39
N LEU A 32 -11.64 15.66 13.43
CA LEU A 32 -11.57 16.17 14.81
C LEU A 32 -10.44 17.17 15.01
N ALA A 33 -9.37 17.11 14.20
CA ALA A 33 -8.30 18.11 14.22
C ALA A 33 -8.81 19.56 14.04
N LEU A 34 -9.95 19.73 13.34
CA LEU A 34 -10.56 21.03 13.07
C LEU A 34 -11.71 21.39 14.03
N VAL A 35 -12.29 20.38 14.71
CA VAL A 35 -13.49 20.54 15.54
C VAL A 35 -13.15 20.53 17.03
N ASP A 36 -12.28 19.63 17.46
CA ASP A 36 -11.81 19.49 18.84
C ASP A 36 -10.39 18.92 18.85
N ALA A 37 -9.42 19.84 18.84
CA ALA A 37 -8.00 19.50 18.75
C ALA A 37 -7.48 18.69 19.95
N ASP A 38 -8.06 18.85 21.14
CA ASP A 38 -7.65 18.11 22.34
C ASP A 38 -8.08 16.63 22.27
N ILE A 39 -9.33 16.39 21.84
CA ILE A 39 -9.81 15.02 21.57
C ILE A 39 -8.95 14.38 20.47
N TYR A 40 -8.66 15.12 19.40
CA TYR A 40 -7.84 14.64 18.30
C TYR A 40 -6.42 14.27 18.75
N GLU A 41 -5.74 15.14 19.49
CA GLU A 41 -4.38 14.90 19.97
C GLU A 41 -4.31 13.65 20.85
N ARG A 42 -5.23 13.54 21.82
CA ARG A 42 -5.31 12.35 22.69
C ARG A 42 -5.57 11.08 21.90
N SER A 43 -6.47 11.13 20.93
CA SER A 43 -6.82 9.99 20.07
C SER A 43 -5.64 9.55 19.21
N VAL A 44 -4.98 10.47 18.48
CA VAL A 44 -3.83 10.15 17.62
C VAL A 44 -2.64 9.65 18.43
N ARG A 45 -2.41 10.20 19.63
CA ARG A 45 -1.38 9.68 20.52
C ARG A 45 -1.65 8.23 20.92
N LEU A 46 -2.89 7.88 21.25
CA LEU A 46 -3.28 6.50 21.55
C LEU A 46 -3.17 5.59 20.32
N VAL A 47 -3.54 6.07 19.13
CA VAL A 47 -3.34 5.36 17.86
C VAL A 47 -1.87 5.02 17.66
N GLY A 48 -0.96 5.99 17.82
CA GLY A 48 0.48 5.76 17.66
C GLY A 48 1.04 4.75 18.68
N LEU A 49 0.64 4.87 19.95
CA LEU A 49 1.07 3.94 21.00
C LEU A 49 0.55 2.52 20.76
N LEU A 50 -0.68 2.39 20.28
CA LEU A 50 -1.26 1.11 19.92
C LEU A 50 -0.60 0.55 18.65
N GLY A 51 -0.21 1.42 17.71
CA GLY A 51 0.55 1.05 16.51
C GLY A 51 1.85 0.31 16.84
N SER A 52 2.63 0.80 17.82
CA SER A 52 3.86 0.11 18.27
C SER A 52 3.58 -1.26 18.89
N TYR A 53 2.43 -1.45 19.54
CA TYR A 53 2.02 -2.77 20.02
C TYR A 53 1.62 -3.68 18.85
N LEU A 54 0.85 -3.17 17.89
CA LEU A 54 0.40 -3.95 16.73
C LEU A 54 1.57 -4.38 15.84
N GLU A 55 2.61 -3.55 15.71
CA GLU A 55 3.85 -3.91 15.00
C GLU A 55 4.50 -5.19 15.55
N GLN A 56 4.42 -5.42 16.85
CA GLN A 56 5.01 -6.58 17.52
C GLN A 56 4.13 -7.82 17.49
N GLN A 57 2.86 -7.70 17.11
CA GLN A 57 1.85 -8.77 17.28
C GLN A 57 1.16 -9.17 15.98
N VAL A 58 1.20 -8.30 14.96
CA VAL A 58 0.51 -8.48 13.69
C VAL A 58 1.57 -8.52 12.61
N HIS A 59 1.84 -9.70 12.05
CA HIS A 59 2.87 -9.92 11.04
C HIS A 59 2.30 -10.16 9.65
N GLY A 60 1.03 -10.55 9.57
CA GLY A 60 0.29 -10.70 8.33
C GLY A 60 -1.09 -10.03 8.37
N VAL A 61 -1.73 -9.93 7.20
CA VAL A 61 -3.08 -9.35 7.06
C VAL A 61 -4.11 -10.22 7.78
N GLU A 62 -3.89 -11.53 7.82
CA GLU A 62 -4.67 -12.53 8.52
C GLU A 62 -4.73 -12.31 10.04
N ASP A 63 -3.71 -11.71 10.64
CA ASP A 63 -3.66 -11.44 12.08
C ASP A 63 -4.61 -10.31 12.49
N LEU A 64 -5.01 -9.45 11.55
CA LEU A 64 -5.81 -8.25 11.82
C LEU A 64 -7.23 -8.57 12.30
N THR A 65 -7.84 -9.66 11.82
CA THR A 65 -9.20 -10.05 12.20
C THR A 65 -9.25 -10.55 13.66
N GLY A 66 -8.20 -11.23 14.12
CA GLY A 66 -8.12 -11.80 15.47
C GLY A 66 -7.60 -10.86 16.55
N ILE A 67 -6.76 -9.88 16.19
CA ILE A 67 -6.06 -9.05 17.19
C ILE A 67 -6.94 -7.95 17.82
N ARG A 68 -8.08 -7.62 17.20
CA ARG A 68 -8.89 -6.45 17.56
C ARG A 68 -9.34 -6.42 19.02
N VAL A 69 -9.79 -7.55 19.56
CA VAL A 69 -10.22 -7.65 20.97
C VAL A 69 -9.06 -7.39 21.92
N ASN A 70 -7.87 -7.92 21.60
CA ASN A 70 -6.66 -7.72 22.39
C ASN A 70 -6.18 -6.26 22.30
N ALA A 71 -6.28 -5.65 21.12
CA ALA A 71 -5.95 -4.24 20.91
C ALA A 71 -6.84 -3.31 21.77
N LEU A 72 -8.13 -3.62 21.88
CA LEU A 72 -9.05 -2.88 22.76
C LEU A 72 -8.68 -3.02 24.24
N ALA A 73 -8.39 -4.24 24.70
CA ALA A 73 -7.93 -4.45 26.07
C ALA A 73 -6.59 -3.73 26.33
N ARG A 74 -5.71 -3.70 25.33
CA ARG A 74 -4.41 -3.03 25.40
C ARG A 74 -4.54 -1.51 25.46
N LEU A 75 -5.49 -0.92 24.74
CA LEU A 75 -5.74 0.52 24.71
C LEU A 75 -5.89 1.10 26.13
N HIS A 76 -6.70 0.45 26.97
CA HIS A 76 -6.95 0.91 28.35
C HIS A 76 -5.69 0.86 29.21
N GLY A 77 -4.90 -0.20 29.08
CA GLY A 77 -3.62 -0.32 29.78
C GLY A 77 -2.61 0.73 29.33
N VAL A 78 -2.54 1.00 28.03
CA VAL A 78 -1.67 2.03 27.44
C VAL A 78 -2.09 3.42 27.93
N ALA A 79 -3.37 3.76 27.84
CA ALA A 79 -3.90 5.05 28.29
C ALA A 79 -3.58 5.32 29.76
N SER A 80 -3.81 4.34 30.63
CA SER A 80 -3.47 4.41 32.05
C SER A 80 -1.97 4.63 32.28
N SER A 81 -1.11 3.86 31.61
CA SER A 81 0.34 3.96 31.78
C SER A 81 0.93 5.28 31.29
N GLN A 82 0.26 5.94 30.34
CA GLN A 82 0.69 7.20 29.72
C GLN A 82 -0.01 8.42 30.30
N GLY A 83 -0.90 8.23 31.29
CA GLY A 83 -1.67 9.30 31.90
C GLY A 83 -2.66 9.96 30.94
N ILE A 84 -3.13 9.24 29.91
CA ILE A 84 -4.08 9.75 28.92
C ILE A 84 -5.50 9.46 29.41
N VAL A 85 -6.32 10.50 29.50
CA VAL A 85 -7.71 10.40 29.92
C VAL A 85 -8.59 9.97 28.74
N LEU A 86 -9.30 8.85 28.89
CA LEU A 86 -10.20 8.28 27.87
C LEU A 86 -11.58 8.95 27.80
N THR A 87 -11.89 9.88 28.71
CA THR A 87 -13.19 10.56 28.72
C THR A 87 -13.45 11.26 27.39
N ASN A 88 -14.64 11.00 26.83
CA ASN A 88 -15.13 11.47 25.52
C ASN A 88 -14.36 10.95 24.30
N LEU A 89 -13.52 9.92 24.48
CA LEU A 89 -12.90 9.20 23.36
C LEU A 89 -13.75 7.99 22.97
N ASP A 90 -13.75 7.66 21.68
CA ASP A 90 -14.31 6.41 21.19
C ASP A 90 -13.18 5.37 21.07
N ASP A 91 -13.19 4.40 21.98
CA ASP A 91 -12.16 3.35 22.03
C ASP A 91 -12.16 2.48 20.77
N GLN A 92 -13.32 2.21 20.18
CA GLN A 92 -13.43 1.40 18.97
C GLN A 92 -12.82 2.15 17.79
N LEU A 93 -13.13 3.45 17.68
CA LEU A 93 -12.58 4.34 16.68
C LEU A 93 -11.04 4.37 16.71
N ILE A 94 -10.46 4.52 17.90
CA ILE A 94 -8.99 4.55 18.09
C ILE A 94 -8.36 3.22 17.69
N VAL A 95 -8.93 2.09 18.12
CA VAL A 95 -8.42 0.76 17.76
C VAL A 95 -8.49 0.52 16.26
N ASP A 96 -9.62 0.86 15.64
CA ASP A 96 -9.81 0.66 14.19
C ASP A 96 -8.88 1.56 13.37
N ALA A 97 -8.61 2.79 13.80
CA ALA A 97 -7.62 3.66 13.18
C ALA A 97 -6.18 3.13 13.31
N ALA A 98 -5.81 2.56 14.47
CA ALA A 98 -4.50 1.94 14.65
C ALA A 98 -4.32 0.68 13.78
N LEU A 99 -5.36 -0.14 13.67
CA LEU A 99 -5.38 -1.29 12.78
C LEU A 99 -5.32 -0.87 11.29
N ALA A 100 -5.98 0.22 10.91
CA ALA A 100 -5.87 0.80 9.57
C ALA A 100 -4.42 1.18 9.22
N GLN A 101 -3.72 1.82 10.16
CA GLN A 101 -2.31 2.15 9.99
C GLN A 101 -1.45 0.89 9.83
N ARG A 102 -1.63 -0.13 10.68
CA ARG A 102 -0.86 -1.39 10.55
C ARG A 102 -1.17 -2.11 9.24
N TYR A 103 -2.43 -2.14 8.82
CA TYR A 103 -2.83 -2.74 7.55
C TYR A 103 -2.11 -2.09 6.36
N ARG A 104 -2.02 -0.76 6.29
CA ARG A 104 -1.26 -0.07 5.24
C ARG A 104 0.23 -0.44 5.26
N VAL A 105 0.83 -0.56 6.44
CA VAL A 105 2.24 -0.99 6.57
C VAL A 105 2.41 -2.41 6.04
N LEU A 106 1.51 -3.33 6.39
CA LEU A 106 1.56 -4.72 5.91
C LEU A 106 1.39 -4.81 4.38
N LEU A 107 0.49 -4.00 3.81
CA LEU A 107 0.35 -3.92 2.35
C LEU A 107 1.64 -3.42 1.68
N ALA A 108 2.27 -2.38 2.23
CA ALA A 108 3.54 -1.87 1.72
C ALA A 108 4.66 -2.90 1.84
N GLN A 109 4.76 -3.59 2.99
CA GLN A 109 5.74 -4.67 3.21
C GLN A 109 5.53 -5.83 2.23
N GLY A 110 4.27 -6.23 1.98
CA GLY A 110 3.97 -7.28 1.01
C GLY A 110 4.40 -6.92 -0.42
N VAL A 111 4.23 -5.65 -0.84
CA VAL A 111 4.73 -5.17 -2.13
C VAL A 111 6.26 -5.21 -2.20
N ASP A 112 6.95 -4.80 -1.14
CA ASP A 112 8.42 -4.84 -1.08
C ASP A 112 8.96 -6.29 -1.12
N ASP A 113 8.34 -7.20 -0.37
CA ASP A 113 8.70 -8.62 -0.33
C ASP A 113 8.48 -9.29 -1.71
N GLU A 114 7.35 -9.02 -2.36
CA GLU A 114 7.06 -9.52 -3.70
C GLU A 114 8.08 -8.99 -4.72
N ALA A 115 8.37 -7.69 -4.70
CA ALA A 115 9.39 -7.09 -5.55
C ALA A 115 10.78 -7.71 -5.32
N GLY A 116 11.13 -8.02 -4.08
CA GLY A 116 12.35 -8.74 -3.71
C GLY A 116 12.42 -10.13 -4.32
N LEU A 117 11.35 -10.92 -4.19
CA LEU A 117 11.26 -12.27 -4.77
C LEU A 117 11.34 -12.26 -6.31
N ILE A 118 10.68 -11.30 -6.96
CA ILE A 118 10.76 -11.10 -8.42
C ILE A 118 12.20 -10.78 -8.82
N THR A 119 12.85 -9.87 -8.09
CA THR A 119 14.22 -9.44 -8.33
C THR A 119 15.21 -10.60 -8.18
N ASP A 120 15.09 -11.40 -7.14
CA ASP A 120 15.95 -12.55 -6.90
C ASP A 120 15.78 -13.63 -7.98
N ARG A 121 14.54 -13.88 -8.40
CA ARG A 121 14.24 -14.81 -9.51
C ARG A 121 14.84 -14.33 -10.82
N ALA A 122 14.67 -13.05 -11.16
CA ALA A 122 15.23 -12.46 -12.37
C ALA A 122 16.77 -12.54 -12.37
N ARG A 123 17.41 -12.26 -11.22
CA ARG A 123 18.86 -12.41 -11.07
C ARG A 123 19.32 -13.86 -11.23
N ALA A 124 18.61 -14.81 -10.63
CA ALA A 124 18.92 -16.23 -10.76
C ALA A 124 18.76 -16.75 -12.21
N ALA A 125 17.84 -16.16 -12.98
CA ALA A 125 17.64 -16.44 -14.40
C ALA A 125 18.66 -15.76 -15.33
N GLY A 126 19.53 -14.88 -14.80
CA GLY A 126 20.49 -14.11 -15.60
C GLY A 126 19.85 -12.98 -16.40
N GLU A 127 18.65 -12.55 -16.00
CA GLU A 127 17.97 -11.42 -16.62
C GLU A 127 18.73 -10.12 -16.33
N LYS A 128 18.54 -9.12 -17.19
CA LYS A 128 19.06 -7.76 -16.97
C LYS A 128 18.06 -6.87 -16.25
N TRP A 129 16.77 -7.13 -16.47
CA TRP A 129 15.66 -6.34 -15.98
C TRP A 129 14.67 -7.23 -15.22
N ALA A 130 14.17 -6.75 -14.08
CA ALA A 130 13.13 -7.40 -13.29
C ALA A 130 11.83 -6.59 -13.33
N PRO A 131 10.69 -7.17 -13.75
CA PRO A 131 9.40 -6.47 -13.79
C PRO A 131 8.77 -6.46 -12.38
N ILE A 132 9.21 -5.54 -11.53
CA ILE A 132 8.80 -5.48 -10.10
C ILE A 132 7.34 -5.05 -9.90
N GLN A 133 6.73 -4.37 -10.88
CA GLN A 133 5.30 -4.11 -10.89
C GLN A 133 4.75 -4.21 -12.30
N THR A 134 3.70 -5.01 -12.48
CA THR A 134 2.92 -5.09 -13.72
C THR A 134 1.44 -5.08 -13.33
N PRO A 135 0.61 -4.21 -13.90
CA PRO A 135 -0.83 -4.24 -13.68
C PRO A 135 -1.39 -5.59 -14.09
N ASP A 136 -2.33 -6.11 -13.31
CA ASP A 136 -3.04 -7.33 -13.69
C ASP A 136 -3.90 -7.07 -14.94
N ASN A 137 -3.78 -7.96 -15.92
CA ASN A 137 -4.50 -7.85 -17.19
C ASN A 137 -6.02 -7.92 -16.99
N GLU A 138 -6.50 -8.54 -15.91
CA GLU A 138 -7.93 -8.66 -15.60
C GLU A 138 -8.55 -7.34 -15.09
N THR A 139 -7.74 -6.40 -14.61
CA THR A 139 -8.18 -5.09 -14.06
C THR A 139 -7.90 -3.90 -14.97
N LEU A 140 -7.44 -4.12 -16.21
CA LEU A 140 -7.22 -3.08 -17.22
C LEU A 140 -8.55 -2.50 -17.76
N GLY A 141 -9.28 -1.78 -16.93
CA GLY A 141 -10.29 -0.83 -17.36
C GLY A 141 -9.64 0.46 -17.85
N PHE A 142 -10.10 1.01 -18.97
CA PHE A 142 -9.61 2.27 -19.58
C PHE A 142 -9.87 3.53 -18.73
N ALA A 143 -10.43 3.40 -17.53
CA ALA A 143 -10.83 4.51 -16.66
C ALA A 143 -9.92 4.70 -15.43
N MET A 144 -8.83 3.92 -15.30
CA MET A 144 -7.90 4.05 -14.17
C MET A 144 -6.46 4.23 -14.65
N SER A 145 -5.67 4.95 -13.84
CA SER A 145 -4.23 5.05 -14.04
C SER A 145 -3.57 3.70 -13.80
N HIS A 146 -2.68 3.31 -14.72
CA HIS A 146 -1.92 2.07 -14.65
C HIS A 146 -0.43 2.36 -14.67
N GLN A 147 0.36 1.58 -13.92
CA GLN A 147 1.82 1.71 -13.93
C GLN A 147 2.54 0.37 -14.01
N TRP A 148 3.62 0.35 -14.79
CA TRP A 148 4.60 -0.71 -14.88
C TRP A 148 5.91 -0.20 -14.30
N VAL A 149 6.59 -1.03 -13.52
CA VAL A 149 7.90 -0.70 -12.97
C VAL A 149 8.87 -1.83 -13.28
N ASP A 150 9.92 -1.50 -14.01
CA ASP A 150 11.02 -2.39 -14.35
C ASP A 150 12.30 -1.93 -13.62
N LEU A 151 13.03 -2.86 -13.00
CA LEU A 151 14.27 -2.61 -12.28
C LEU A 151 15.45 -3.17 -13.07
N HIS A 152 16.41 -2.31 -13.43
CA HIS A 152 17.67 -2.74 -14.00
C HIS A 152 18.57 -3.31 -12.89
N LEU A 153 18.91 -4.59 -13.00
CA LEU A 153 19.50 -5.36 -11.90
C LEU A 153 20.94 -4.96 -11.57
N SER A 154 21.68 -4.39 -12.52
CA SER A 154 23.09 -4.03 -12.31
C SER A 154 23.28 -2.62 -11.76
N SER A 155 22.47 -1.65 -12.18
CA SER A 155 22.56 -0.26 -11.74
C SER A 155 21.55 0.12 -10.66
N GLY A 156 20.52 -0.71 -10.43
CA GLY A 156 19.38 -0.37 -9.58
C GLY A 156 18.45 0.68 -10.19
N THR A 157 18.62 1.03 -11.47
CA THR A 157 17.76 2.02 -12.13
C THR A 157 16.34 1.50 -12.27
N ARG A 158 15.36 2.33 -11.90
CA ARG A 158 13.93 2.02 -12.11
C ARG A 158 13.41 2.76 -13.34
N LEU A 159 12.80 2.01 -14.24
CA LEU A 159 12.04 2.51 -15.37
C LEU A 159 10.55 2.38 -15.03
N VAL A 160 9.91 3.51 -14.80
CA VAL A 160 8.46 3.57 -14.51
C VAL A 160 7.75 4.00 -15.78
N ARG A 161 6.76 3.22 -16.19
CA ARG A 161 5.89 3.54 -17.32
C ARG A 161 4.49 3.67 -16.80
N SER A 162 3.77 4.73 -17.14
CA SER A 162 2.38 4.89 -16.71
C SER A 162 1.47 5.31 -17.86
N VAL A 163 0.19 4.98 -17.68
CA VAL A 163 -0.90 5.48 -18.51
C VAL A 163 -1.88 6.15 -17.57
N ASP A 164 -2.07 7.45 -17.73
CA ASP A 164 -3.05 8.26 -17.02
C ASP A 164 -4.18 8.67 -17.96
N VAL A 165 -5.29 9.16 -17.41
CA VAL A 165 -6.40 9.74 -18.19
C VAL A 165 -6.39 11.25 -17.99
N ASP A 166 -6.31 12.00 -19.09
CA ASP A 166 -6.44 13.46 -19.06
C ASP A 166 -7.85 13.82 -18.54
N PRO A 167 -7.98 14.52 -17.40
CA PRO A 167 -9.28 14.87 -16.86
C PRO A 167 -10.08 15.85 -17.73
N ALA A 168 -9.41 16.61 -18.61
CA ALA A 168 -10.06 17.58 -19.49
C ALA A 168 -10.60 16.94 -20.77
N THR A 169 -9.86 16.00 -21.36
CA THR A 169 -10.18 15.41 -22.66
C THR A 169 -10.65 13.96 -22.59
N GLY A 170 -10.44 13.28 -21.46
CA GLY A 170 -10.64 11.83 -21.31
C GLY A 170 -9.67 10.98 -22.12
N SER A 171 -8.66 11.59 -22.74
CA SER A 171 -7.68 10.89 -23.58
C SER A 171 -6.54 10.33 -22.72
N PRO A 172 -5.93 9.20 -23.13
CA PRO A 172 -4.79 8.65 -22.40
C PRO A 172 -3.54 9.52 -22.54
N ILE A 173 -2.83 9.72 -21.44
CA ILE A 173 -1.50 10.31 -21.38
C ILE A 173 -0.52 9.19 -21.03
N PHE A 174 0.47 8.97 -21.87
CA PHE A 174 1.51 7.96 -21.66
C PHE A 174 2.75 8.64 -21.09
N ARG A 175 3.32 8.12 -19.99
CA ARG A 175 4.50 8.68 -19.35
C ARG A 175 5.59 7.61 -19.17
N ILE A 176 6.84 8.02 -19.33
CA ILE A 176 8.04 7.27 -18.91
C ILE A 176 8.81 8.13 -17.92
N GLN A 177 9.25 7.53 -16.81
CA GLN A 177 10.09 8.17 -15.81
C GLN A 177 11.27 7.26 -15.47
N VAL A 178 12.47 7.83 -15.35
CA VAL A 178 13.70 7.09 -15.03
C VAL A 178 14.29 7.57 -13.71
N TYR A 179 14.43 6.65 -12.76
CA TYR A 179 14.97 6.91 -11.43
C TYR A 179 16.29 6.13 -11.26
N PRO A 180 17.46 6.80 -11.27
CA PRO A 180 18.74 6.15 -11.07
C PRO A 180 18.88 5.62 -9.64
N GLY A 181 19.27 4.36 -9.47
CA GLY A 181 19.52 3.75 -8.16
C GLY A 181 18.39 3.97 -7.15
N SER A 182 18.72 4.54 -5.99
CA SER A 182 17.77 4.85 -4.91
C SER A 182 17.22 6.28 -4.95
N GLU A 183 17.41 7.02 -6.04
CA GLU A 183 16.90 8.39 -6.17
C GLU A 183 15.37 8.41 -6.20
N LEU A 184 14.79 9.41 -5.52
CA LEU A 184 13.34 9.63 -5.45
C LEU A 184 12.85 10.60 -6.54
N GLU A 185 13.75 11.37 -7.12
CA GLU A 185 13.45 12.28 -8.23
C GLU A 185 13.79 11.61 -9.56
N ALA A 186 12.94 11.84 -10.55
CA ALA A 186 13.16 11.29 -11.89
C ALA A 186 14.24 12.11 -12.59
N SER A 187 15.30 11.43 -13.05
CA SER A 187 16.33 12.03 -13.92
C SER A 187 15.79 12.36 -15.31
N LEU A 188 14.73 11.68 -15.73
CA LEU A 188 14.07 11.86 -17.01
C LEU A 188 12.57 11.66 -16.83
N VAL A 189 11.78 12.52 -17.48
CA VAL A 189 10.33 12.39 -17.61
C VAL A 189 9.97 12.67 -19.06
N LEU A 190 9.35 11.70 -19.73
CA LEU A 190 8.80 11.84 -21.08
C LEU A 190 7.29 11.66 -21.03
N GLU A 191 6.56 12.55 -21.69
CA GLU A 191 5.11 12.45 -21.88
C GLU A 191 4.78 12.35 -23.37
N MET A 192 3.89 11.43 -23.69
CA MET A 192 3.59 11.01 -25.06
C MET A 192 2.09 10.80 -25.19
N ASN A 193 1.55 11.09 -26.37
CA ASN A 193 0.12 10.89 -26.67
C ASN A 193 -0.13 9.65 -27.55
N ASN A 194 0.93 8.89 -27.84
CA ASN A 194 0.91 7.72 -28.70
C ASN A 194 1.44 6.49 -27.93
N ARG A 195 0.61 5.46 -27.85
CA ARG A 195 0.95 4.21 -27.16
C ARG A 195 2.14 3.48 -27.79
N GLN A 196 2.22 3.45 -29.11
CA GLN A 196 3.29 2.72 -29.79
C GLN A 196 4.63 3.41 -29.58
N GLU A 197 4.66 4.74 -29.72
CA GLU A 197 5.86 5.55 -29.45
C GLU A 197 6.35 5.34 -28.00
N TRP A 198 5.42 5.30 -27.04
CA TRP A 198 5.70 4.99 -25.64
C TRP A 198 6.29 3.59 -25.41
N LEU A 199 5.80 2.58 -26.13
CA LEU A 199 6.37 1.22 -26.05
C LEU A 199 7.75 1.15 -26.68
N ASP A 200 7.93 1.78 -27.84
CA ASP A 200 9.19 1.78 -28.59
C ASP A 200 10.30 2.50 -27.80
N GLU A 201 9.98 3.65 -27.20
CA GLU A 201 10.90 4.43 -26.39
C GLU A 201 11.32 3.68 -25.11
N ALA A 202 10.36 3.01 -24.46
CA ALA A 202 10.66 2.16 -23.30
C ALA A 202 11.61 1.01 -23.66
N GLU A 203 11.40 0.36 -24.80
CA GLU A 203 12.28 -0.73 -25.25
C GLU A 203 13.67 -0.22 -25.62
N ALA A 204 13.75 0.95 -26.28
CA ALA A 204 15.03 1.60 -26.58
C ALA A 204 15.83 1.90 -25.31
N MET A 205 15.18 2.46 -24.27
CA MET A 205 15.84 2.71 -22.97
C MET A 205 16.32 1.42 -22.30
N ARG A 206 15.53 0.34 -22.38
CA ARG A 206 15.93 -0.97 -21.83
C ARG A 206 17.13 -1.55 -22.57
N ALA A 207 17.19 -1.37 -23.89
CA ALA A 207 18.28 -1.85 -24.73
C ALA A 207 19.57 -1.05 -24.51
N ASP A 208 19.49 0.27 -24.33
CA ASP A 208 20.64 1.15 -24.10
C ASP A 208 21.35 0.87 -22.76
N MET A 209 20.62 0.36 -21.76
CA MET A 209 21.18 -0.08 -20.48
C MET A 209 21.62 -1.55 -20.48
N GLY A 210 21.39 -2.26 -21.59
CA GLY A 210 21.64 -3.70 -21.75
C GLY A 210 23.10 -4.07 -21.86
#